data_AF-A0A2K8Z0U2-F1
#
_entry.id   AF-A0A2K8Z0U2-F1
#
_cell.length_a   1.000
_cell.length_b   1.000
_cell.length_c   1.000
_cell.angle_alpha   90.00
_cell.angle_beta   90.00
_cell.angle_gamma   90.00
#
_symmetry.space_group_name_H-M   'P 1'
#
loop_
_entity.id
_entity.type
_entity.pdbx_description
1 polymer ?
#
loop_
_entity_poly.entity_id
_entity_poly.type
_entity_poly.pdbx_seq_one_letter_code
_entity_poly.pdbx_strand_id
1 'polypeptide(L)' 'MVNHTYFTTRAAARLATFEYIESCYNRQRKHSVLNYRTPSQQESYFYTSSMAA' A
#
# COMPACT_ATOMS: atom_id res chain seq x y z
N MET A 1 5.24 13.56 -17.41
CA MET A 1 4.30 12.87 -16.49
C MET A 1 4.63 11.39 -16.51
N VAL A 2 4.77 10.72 -15.36
CA VAL A 2 5.10 9.29 -15.28
C VAL A 2 3.86 8.55 -14.72
N ASN A 3 3.50 7.40 -15.31
CA ASN A 3 2.37 6.54 -14.91
C ASN A 3 0.96 7.15 -14.99
N HIS A 4 0.69 7.95 -16.02
CA HIS A 4 -0.67 8.42 -16.28
C HIS A 4 -1.46 7.41 -17.11
N THR A 5 -2.67 7.09 -16.66
CA THR A 5 -3.58 6.18 -17.34
C THR A 5 -4.96 6.83 -17.47
N TYR A 6 -5.59 6.66 -18.63
CA TYR A 6 -6.97 7.04 -18.85
C TYR A 6 -7.87 5.83 -18.62
N PHE A 7 -8.96 6.02 -17.88
CA PHE A 7 -9.94 4.98 -17.61
C PHE A 7 -11.26 5.34 -18.28
N THR A 8 -11.80 4.40 -19.08
CA THR A 8 -13.08 4.58 -19.77
C THR A 8 -14.25 4.67 -18.80
N THR A 9 -14.16 4.00 -17.64
CA THR A 9 -15.22 4.00 -16.62
C THR A 9 -14.67 4.25 -15.22
N ARG A 10 -15.54 4.77 -14.34
CA ARG A 10 -15.23 4.93 -12.91
C ARG A 10 -14.93 3.60 -12.22
N ALA A 11 -15.58 2.52 -12.66
CA ALA A 11 -15.34 1.18 -12.10
C ALA A 11 -13.92 0.70 -12.40
N ALA A 12 -13.44 0.86 -13.63
CA ALA A 12 -12.07 0.52 -14.00
C ALA A 12 -11.03 1.32 -13.20
N ALA A 13 -11.25 2.63 -13.01
CA ALA A 13 -10.37 3.48 -12.20
C ALA A 13 -10.33 3.03 -10.73
N ARG A 14 -11.47 2.64 -10.15
CA ARG A 14 -11.55 2.13 -8.77
C ARG A 14 -10.79 0.83 -8.61
N LEU A 15 -10.93 -0.11 -9.55
CA LEU A 15 -10.20 -1.38 -9.53
C LEU A 15 -8.69 -1.15 -9.60
N ALA A 16 -8.21 -0.35 -10.56
CA ALA A 16 -6.79 -0.06 -10.69
C ALA A 16 -6.22 0.66 -9.46
N THR A 17 -7.01 1.53 -8.83
CA THR A 17 -6.63 2.19 -7.56
C THR A 17 -6.49 1.17 -6.44
N PHE A 18 -7.46 0.25 -6.33
CA PHE A 18 -7.42 -0.83 -5.34
C PHE A 18 -6.20 -1.73 -5.54
N GLU A 19 -5.94 -2.18 -6.77
CA GLU A 19 -4.77 -3.00 -7.09
C GLU A 19 -3.45 -2.29 -6.77
N TYR A 20 -3.36 -1.00 -7.08
CA TYR A 20 -2.19 -0.20 -6.74
C TYR A 20 -1.97 -0.12 -5.23
N ILE A 21 -3.03 0.14 -4.46
CA ILE A 21 -2.95 0.25 -2.99
C ILE A 21 -2.55 -1.11 -2.40
N GLU A 22 -3.25 -2.19 -2.73
CA GLU A 22 -3.05 -3.48 -2.07
C GLU A 22 -1.77 -4.19 -2.52
N SER A 23 -1.45 -4.16 -3.81
CA SER A 23 -0.33 -4.94 -4.35
C SER A 23 0.99 -4.18 -4.32
N CYS A 24 0.97 -2.88 -4.64
CA CYS A 24 2.19 -2.08 -4.73
C CYS A 24 2.43 -1.26 -3.46
N TYR A 25 1.47 -0.42 -3.05
CA TYR A 25 1.65 0.52 -1.95
C TYR A 25 1.82 -0.20 -0.61
N ASN A 26 0.84 -1.01 -0.21
CA ASN A 26 0.83 -1.67 1.10
C ASN A 26 1.92 -2.74 1.24
N ARG A 27 2.22 -3.46 0.16
CA ARG A 27 3.09 -4.65 0.19
C ARG A 27 4.53 -4.43 -0.27
N GLN A 28 4.80 -3.44 -1.12
CA GLN A 28 6.12 -3.29 -1.76
C GLN A 28 6.76 -1.92 -1.50
N ARG A 29 5.96 -0.85 -1.44
CA ARG A 29 6.49 0.50 -1.26
C ARG A 29 7.00 0.68 0.18
N LYS A 30 8.30 0.94 0.31
CA LYS A 30 8.93 1.29 1.58
C LYS A 30 8.80 2.79 1.84
N HIS A 31 8.54 3.14 3.10
CA HIS A 31 8.38 4.52 3.53
C HIS A 31 9.46 4.88 4.55
N SER A 32 10.17 6.00 4.32
CA SER A 32 11.21 6.48 5.23
C SER A 32 10.68 6.76 6.64
N VAL A 33 9.47 7.32 6.74
CA VAL A 33 8.77 7.54 8.03
C VAL A 33 8.46 6.24 8.79
N LEU A 34 8.39 5.10 8.09
CA LEU A 34 8.19 3.77 8.67
C LEU A 34 9.50 3.02 8.87
N ASN A 35 10.64 3.72 9.00
CA ASN A 35 11.98 3.12 9.06
C ASN A 35 12.25 2.17 7.87
N TYR A 36 11.85 2.59 6.67
CA TYR A 36 11.96 1.81 5.43
C TYR A 36 11.19 0.48 5.43
N ARG A 37 10.11 0.39 6.20
CA ARG A 37 9.13 -0.70 6.14
C ARG A 37 7.99 -0.36 5.19
N THR A 38 7.31 -1.39 4.70
CA THR A 38 6.03 -1.24 4.02
C THR A 38 4.91 -1.04 5.04
N PRO A 39 3.75 -0.47 4.64
CA PRO A 39 2.59 -0.37 5.52
C PRO A 39 2.20 -1.71 6.15
N SER A 40 2.16 -2.79 5.36
CA SER A 40 1.81 -4.13 5.86
C SER A 40 2.83 -4.66 6.89
N GLN A 41 4.12 -4.36 6.70
CA GLN A 41 5.16 -4.73 7.66
C GLN A 41 5.03 -3.94 8.97
N GLN A 42 4.67 -2.65 8.87
CA GLN A 42 4.45 -1.81 10.04
C GLN A 42 3.23 -2.28 10.85
N GLU A 43 2.13 -2.63 10.19
CA GLU A 43 0.96 -3.23 10.83
C GLU A 43 1.33 -4.54 11.54
N SER A 44 2.05 -5.44 10.86
CA SER A 44 2.51 -6.71 11.44
C SER A 44 3.37 -6.49 12.69
N TYR A 45 4.28 -5.50 12.65
CA TYR A 45 5.11 -5.13 13.79
C TYR A 45 4.28 -4.59 14.96
N PHE A 46 3.30 -3.71 14.67
CA PHE A 46 2.41 -3.15 15.67
C PHE A 46 1.62 -4.26 16.39
N TYR A 47 0.99 -5.17 15.65
CA TYR A 47 0.23 -6.28 16.21
C TYR A 47 1.10 -7.26 17.00
N THR A 48 2.29 -7.60 16.48
CA THR A 48 3.22 -8.49 17.18
C THR A 48 3.71 -7.85 18.49
N SER A 49 4.03 -6.56 18.47
CA SER A 49 4.47 -5.83 19.67
C SER A 49 3.34 -5.67 20.69
N SER A 50 2.09 -5.50 20.25
CA SER A 50 0.95 -5.42 21.17
C SER A 50 0.58 -6.76 21.79
N MET A 51 0.86 -7.88 21.11
CA MET A 51 0.65 -9.23 21.67
C MET A 51 1.77 -9.67 22.62
N ALA A 52 2.93 -9.03 22.55
CA ALA A 52 4.09 -9.34 23.39
C ALA A 52 4.15 -8.52 24.70
N ALA A 53 3.23 -7.58 24.90
CA ALA A 53 3.07 -6.75 26.10
C ALA A 53 1.90 -7.24 26.95
#